data_AF-A0A9P1FLP0-F1
#
_entry.id   AF-A0A9P1FLP0-F1
#
_cell.length_a   1.000
_cell.length_b   1.000
_cell.length_c   1.000
_cell.angle_alpha   90.00
_cell.angle_beta   90.00
_cell.angle_gamma   90.00
#
_symmetry.space_group_name_H-M   'P 1'
#
loop_
_entity.id
_entity.type
_entity.pdbx_description
1 polymer ?
#
loop_
_entity_poly.entity_id
_entity_poly.type
_entity_poly.pdbx_seq_one_letter_code
_entity_poly.pdbx_strand_id
1 'polypeptide(L)'
;MPLGRWNDDEDSSSCGGCQRPAAGNRRRYDPTESSEPEASVNDSGSESLSSDSDAGSDAEQLTSEVVELSLQRLQTERSPSFEDCIGYVLLCAHVLEDHPKSLLEISDEQLRENLLARLIDAKLMGPGLQVGFNHDPEGLPERKLPHGNFATLYIMYESFCKAAGEEPASRTVFYQVGKRWKVCLRFHKPSVHSKCWTCSTLKARIANAIDFQEHTRLADELLFHYSQQWKDRQVYWLARSRSRTERDMMTMIIDSFDHCKLMLPRFPNRRSPKSSVYETIKRTSMTLTCAICHGWGIYFFWLMKASHKGPTGRLKLHLG
;
A
#
# COMPACT_ATOMS: atom_id res chain seq x y z
N MET A 1 25.91 -26.45 18.93
CA MET A 1 25.01 -25.45 19.57
C MET A 1 23.61 -25.70 19.08
N PRO A 2 22.61 -25.91 19.95
CA PRO A 2 21.26 -26.25 19.50
C PRO A 2 20.55 -24.99 18.96
N LEU A 3 19.98 -25.12 17.77
CA LEU A 3 19.13 -24.09 17.15
C LEU A 3 17.83 -23.97 17.97
N GLY A 4 17.70 -22.88 18.70
CA GLY A 4 16.49 -22.56 19.48
C GLY A 4 15.28 -22.42 18.56
N ARG A 5 14.28 -23.26 18.81
CA ARG A 5 12.93 -23.19 18.25
C ARG A 5 12.28 -21.90 18.78
N TRP A 6 11.95 -20.97 17.89
CA TRP A 6 11.21 -19.76 18.26
C TRP A 6 9.74 -20.15 18.44
N ASN A 7 9.24 -19.99 19.66
CA ASN A 7 7.81 -20.08 19.95
C ASN A 7 7.17 -18.72 19.63
N ASP A 8 6.30 -18.71 18.63
CA ASP A 8 5.35 -17.63 18.37
C ASP A 8 4.15 -17.80 19.32
N ASP A 9 4.33 -17.51 20.60
CA ASP A 9 3.22 -17.52 21.57
C ASP A 9 2.54 -16.13 21.63
N GLU A 10 1.32 -16.13 21.09
CA GLU A 10 0.11 -15.49 21.61
C GLU A 10 0.11 -13.98 21.96
N ASP A 11 -0.30 -13.17 20.98
CA ASP A 11 -1.10 -11.96 21.24
C ASP A 11 -2.51 -12.16 20.65
N SER A 12 -3.28 -13.04 21.29
CA SER A 12 -4.71 -13.24 21.00
C SER A 12 -5.53 -12.09 21.58
N SER A 13 -5.45 -10.91 20.96
CA SER A 13 -6.43 -9.84 21.19
C SER A 13 -7.74 -10.27 20.52
N SER A 14 -8.73 -10.67 21.32
CA SER A 14 -10.03 -11.11 20.85
C SER A 14 -10.80 -9.96 20.21
N CYS A 15 -10.74 -9.89 18.88
CA CYS A 15 -11.68 -9.09 18.09
C CYS A 15 -13.06 -9.75 18.21
N GLY A 16 -13.88 -9.23 19.11
CA GLY A 16 -15.26 -9.69 19.27
C GLY A 16 -16.04 -9.68 17.96
N GLY A 17 -16.53 -10.86 17.57
CA GLY A 17 -17.83 -11.00 16.93
C GLY A 17 -17.93 -10.76 15.43
N CYS A 18 -17.10 -11.41 14.61
CA CYS A 18 -17.59 -11.91 13.31
C CYS A 18 -17.84 -13.41 13.44
N GLN A 19 -19.06 -13.78 13.86
CA GLN A 19 -19.51 -15.17 13.77
C GLN A 19 -19.50 -15.57 12.29
N ARG A 20 -18.53 -16.40 11.90
CA ARG A 20 -18.57 -17.11 10.62
C ARG A 20 -19.80 -18.02 10.65
N PRO A 21 -20.64 -18.08 9.59
CA PRO A 21 -21.68 -19.08 9.51
C PRO A 21 -21.05 -20.48 9.56
N ALA A 22 -21.71 -21.38 10.28
CA ALA A 22 -21.28 -22.76 10.47
C ALA A 22 -20.95 -23.43 9.13
N ALA A 23 -19.81 -24.12 9.10
CA ALA A 23 -19.39 -24.92 7.96
C ALA A 23 -20.44 -26.00 7.68
N GLY A 24 -21.26 -25.78 6.65
CA GLY A 24 -22.15 -26.80 6.10
C GLY A 24 -21.33 -27.91 5.44
N ASN A 25 -21.77 -29.15 5.67
CA ASN A 25 -21.24 -30.41 5.16
C ASN A 25 -20.61 -30.31 3.76
N ARG A 26 -19.30 -30.59 3.68
CA ARG A 26 -18.64 -30.98 2.43
C ARG A 26 -19.25 -32.29 1.96
N ARG A 27 -20.11 -32.23 0.93
CA ARG A 27 -20.45 -33.41 0.13
C ARG A 27 -19.18 -33.88 -0.57
N ARG A 28 -18.85 -35.17 -0.42
CA ARG A 28 -17.87 -35.86 -1.27
C ARG A 28 -18.33 -35.70 -2.71
N TYR A 29 -17.43 -35.23 -3.56
CA TYR A 29 -17.61 -35.26 -5.00
C TYR A 29 -17.14 -36.64 -5.48
N ASP A 30 -18.02 -37.36 -6.17
CA ASP A 30 -17.79 -38.69 -6.73
C ASP A 30 -17.55 -38.50 -8.24
N PRO A 31 -16.35 -38.81 -8.78
CA PRO A 31 -16.04 -38.54 -10.17
C PRO A 31 -16.29 -39.79 -11.02
N THR A 32 -17.54 -39.99 -11.43
CA THR A 32 -17.88 -40.90 -12.52
C THR A 32 -19.02 -40.31 -13.34
N GLU A 33 -18.69 -39.64 -14.44
CA GLU A 33 -19.28 -39.90 -15.77
C GLU A 33 -18.76 -38.86 -16.77
N SER A 34 -17.84 -39.33 -17.59
CA SER A 34 -17.43 -38.73 -18.86
C SER A 34 -18.56 -38.87 -19.88
N SER A 35 -19.08 -37.74 -20.36
CA SER A 35 -19.72 -37.68 -21.67
C SER A 35 -19.34 -36.34 -22.33
N GLU A 36 -18.48 -36.46 -23.33
CA GLU A 36 -18.12 -35.38 -24.25
C GLU A 36 -19.36 -34.96 -25.07
N PRO A 37 -19.45 -33.68 -25.44
CA PRO A 37 -20.03 -33.36 -26.73
C PRO A 37 -19.05 -32.59 -27.62
N GLU A 38 -19.14 -32.97 -28.88
CA GLU A 38 -18.31 -32.62 -30.02
C GLU A 38 -18.20 -31.11 -30.27
N ALA A 39 -16.99 -30.71 -30.65
CA ALA A 39 -16.70 -29.40 -31.18
C ALA A 39 -17.38 -29.21 -32.55
N SER A 40 -18.23 -28.18 -32.65
CA SER A 40 -18.60 -27.61 -33.95
C SER A 40 -17.87 -26.29 -34.14
N VAL A 41 -17.01 -26.31 -35.15
CA VAL A 41 -16.26 -25.18 -35.69
C VAL A 41 -17.24 -24.28 -36.43
N ASN A 42 -17.38 -23.02 -36.02
CA ASN A 42 -17.98 -21.98 -36.84
C ASN A 42 -16.97 -20.84 -37.00
N ASP A 43 -16.36 -20.87 -38.17
CA ASP A 43 -15.63 -19.83 -38.87
C ASP A 43 -16.62 -18.75 -39.37
N SER A 44 -16.41 -17.48 -39.02
CA SER A 44 -16.72 -16.31 -39.86
C SER A 44 -16.53 -14.98 -39.10
N GLY A 45 -15.86 -14.02 -39.76
CA GLY A 45 -16.12 -12.59 -39.56
C GLY A 45 -14.95 -11.74 -39.07
N SER A 46 -13.90 -11.60 -39.86
CA SER A 46 -12.94 -10.50 -39.71
C SER A 46 -13.52 -9.20 -40.29
N GLU A 47 -14.06 -8.33 -39.45
CA GLU A 47 -14.34 -6.92 -39.79
C GLU A 47 -13.19 -6.04 -39.31
N SER A 48 -12.41 -5.54 -40.26
CA SER A 48 -11.36 -4.54 -40.06
C SER A 48 -11.98 -3.15 -39.87
N LEU A 49 -12.09 -2.70 -38.63
CA LEU A 49 -12.35 -1.30 -38.28
C LEU A 49 -11.00 -0.57 -38.12
N SER A 50 -10.60 0.17 -39.15
CA SER A 50 -9.54 1.18 -39.09
C SER A 50 -10.08 2.41 -38.38
N SER A 51 -9.62 2.65 -37.15
CA SER A 51 -9.82 3.92 -36.45
C SER A 51 -8.49 4.65 -36.35
N ASP A 52 -8.35 5.69 -37.16
CA ASP A 52 -7.30 6.71 -37.04
C ASP A 52 -7.47 7.46 -35.71
N SER A 53 -6.46 7.41 -34.85
CA SER A 53 -6.35 8.29 -33.69
C SER A 53 -4.88 8.59 -33.36
N ASP A 54 -4.23 9.37 -34.23
CA ASP A 54 -2.89 9.96 -34.06
C ASP A 54 -2.95 11.25 -33.23
N ALA A 55 -3.27 11.14 -31.93
CA ALA A 55 -3.20 12.29 -31.02
C ALA A 55 -2.68 11.96 -29.60
N GLY A 56 -1.99 10.81 -29.44
CA GLY A 56 -1.54 10.31 -28.13
C GLY A 56 -0.02 10.15 -27.95
N SER A 57 0.80 10.23 -29.00
CA SER A 57 2.21 9.82 -28.94
C SER A 57 3.08 10.72 -28.06
N ASP A 58 2.82 12.03 -28.06
CA ASP A 58 3.78 12.99 -27.51
C ASP A 58 3.75 13.05 -25.98
N ALA A 59 2.60 12.72 -25.37
CA ALA A 59 2.47 12.66 -23.91
C ALA A 59 3.08 11.39 -23.32
N GLU A 60 2.99 10.24 -24.00
CA GLU A 60 3.63 9.00 -23.55
C GLU A 60 5.16 9.08 -23.67
N GLN A 61 5.67 9.69 -24.75
CA GLN A 61 7.11 9.82 -24.99
C GLN A 61 7.81 10.68 -23.91
N LEU A 62 7.19 11.81 -23.52
CA LEU A 62 7.72 12.67 -22.46
C LEU A 62 7.73 12.01 -21.09
N THR A 63 6.74 11.14 -20.78
CA THR A 63 6.76 10.38 -19.52
C THR A 63 7.83 9.29 -19.52
N SER A 64 8.11 8.67 -20.67
CA SER A 64 9.15 7.65 -20.81
C SER A 64 10.54 8.24 -20.60
N GLU A 65 10.86 9.38 -21.23
CA GLU A 65 12.18 10.02 -21.13
C GLU A 65 12.49 10.53 -19.71
N VAL A 66 11.50 11.09 -19.01
CA VAL A 66 11.68 11.57 -17.62
C VAL A 66 11.88 10.41 -16.65
N VAL A 67 11.21 9.27 -16.88
CA VAL A 67 11.40 8.05 -16.10
C VAL A 67 12.77 7.42 -16.40
N GLU A 68 13.21 7.40 -17.65
CA GLU A 68 14.49 6.84 -18.07
C GLU A 68 15.69 7.67 -17.57
N LEU A 69 15.60 9.01 -17.61
CA LEU A 69 16.62 9.90 -17.04
C LEU A 69 16.70 9.81 -15.50
N SER A 70 15.57 9.58 -14.84
CA SER A 70 15.52 9.36 -13.39
C SER A 70 16.12 7.99 -13.02
N LEU A 71 15.92 6.97 -13.85
CA LEU A 71 16.51 5.64 -13.69
C LEU A 71 18.01 5.62 -13.98
N GLN A 72 18.48 6.32 -15.02
CA GLN A 72 19.91 6.43 -15.32
C GLN A 72 20.68 7.14 -14.20
N ARG A 73 20.10 8.17 -13.57
CA ARG A 73 20.70 8.82 -12.39
C ARG A 73 20.83 7.90 -11.18
N LEU A 74 19.96 6.90 -11.05
CA LEU A 74 20.04 5.90 -9.97
C LEU A 74 21.10 4.82 -10.22
N GLN A 75 21.57 4.65 -11.46
CA GLN A 75 22.53 3.59 -11.83
C GLN A 75 24.00 4.03 -11.77
N THR A 76 24.29 5.33 -11.70
CA THR A 76 25.67 5.87 -11.74
C THR A 76 26.34 6.06 -10.39
N GLU A 77 25.64 5.83 -9.28
CA GLU A 77 26.20 5.96 -7.94
C GLU A 77 26.40 4.59 -7.28
N ARG A 78 27.54 4.47 -6.60
CA ARG A 78 28.06 3.35 -5.81
C ARG A 78 26.98 2.38 -5.28
N SER A 79 27.25 1.08 -5.40
CA SER A 79 26.39 -0.01 -4.88
C SER A 79 25.81 0.31 -3.49
N PRO A 80 24.49 0.52 -3.36
CA PRO A 80 23.86 0.89 -2.11
C PRO A 80 24.06 -0.22 -1.08
N SER A 81 24.49 0.16 0.11
CA SER A 81 24.56 -0.72 1.26
C SER A 81 23.15 -1.13 1.70
N PHE A 82 23.04 -2.19 2.49
CA PHE A 82 21.78 -2.56 3.15
C PHE A 82 21.16 -1.39 3.95
N GLU A 83 22.00 -0.51 4.49
CA GLU A 83 21.59 0.69 5.22
C GLU A 83 20.96 1.73 4.28
N ASP A 84 21.43 1.82 3.04
CA ASP A 84 20.84 2.65 1.99
C ASP A 84 19.48 2.06 1.53
N CYS A 85 19.35 0.73 1.45
CA CYS A 85 18.08 0.08 1.14
C CYS A 85 17.01 0.32 2.21
N ILE A 86 17.39 0.25 3.49
CA ILE A 86 16.53 0.65 4.61
C ILE A 86 16.22 2.16 4.49
N GLY A 87 17.20 3.01 4.18
CA GLY A 87 17.00 4.43 3.90
C GLY A 87 15.94 4.69 2.84
N TYR A 88 15.97 3.95 1.72
CA TYR A 88 15.00 4.05 0.63
C TYR A 88 13.60 3.55 0.99
N VAL A 89 13.49 2.43 1.72
CA VAL A 89 12.20 1.96 2.26
C VAL A 89 11.64 2.93 3.30
N LEU A 90 12.51 3.59 4.06
CA LEU A 90 12.15 4.57 5.08
C LEU A 90 11.91 5.98 4.52
N LEU A 91 12.35 6.28 3.28
CA LEU A 91 12.19 7.55 2.57
C LEU A 91 10.73 8.02 2.46
N CYS A 92 9.77 7.10 2.60
CA CYS A 92 8.34 7.37 2.44
C CYS A 92 7.63 8.00 3.67
N ALA A 93 8.30 8.23 4.81
CA ALA A 93 7.62 8.57 6.06
C ALA A 93 8.28 9.70 6.89
N HIS A 94 8.49 10.89 6.32
CA HIS A 94 8.99 12.04 7.08
C HIS A 94 8.10 13.29 7.00
N VAL A 95 7.41 13.59 8.11
CA VAL A 95 7.10 14.94 8.61
C VAL A 95 7.07 14.86 10.14
N LEU A 96 7.98 15.62 10.77
CA LEU A 96 7.99 16.21 12.12
C LEU A 96 7.37 15.39 13.28
N GLU A 97 8.23 14.93 14.18
CA GLU A 97 8.10 15.06 15.65
C GLU A 97 9.21 14.21 16.29
N ASP A 98 10.13 14.85 17.03
CA ASP A 98 10.70 14.32 18.28
C ASP A 98 11.70 15.33 18.87
N HIS A 99 11.40 15.82 20.07
CA HIS A 99 12.31 16.64 20.90
C HIS A 99 12.76 15.81 22.12
N PRO A 100 14.07 15.70 22.39
CA PRO A 100 14.56 15.01 23.58
C PRO A 100 14.22 15.82 24.85
N LYS A 101 13.94 15.11 25.95
CA LYS A 101 13.46 15.64 27.23
C LYS A 101 14.51 16.41 28.06
N SER A 102 15.74 16.58 27.59
CA SER A 102 16.83 17.27 28.32
C SER A 102 17.23 18.63 27.71
N LEU A 103 16.27 19.34 27.13
CA LEU A 103 16.49 20.63 26.46
C LEU A 103 16.87 21.78 27.42
N LEU A 104 16.68 21.58 28.74
CA LEU A 104 16.90 22.60 29.76
C LEU A 104 18.35 22.70 30.26
N GLU A 105 19.22 21.74 29.91
CA GLU A 105 20.62 21.72 30.38
C GLU A 105 21.59 22.29 29.33
N ILE A 106 21.13 22.57 28.12
CA ILE A 106 21.94 23.08 27.02
C ILE A 106 21.88 24.62 27.05
N SER A 107 23.03 25.28 26.92
CA SER A 107 23.06 26.74 26.83
C SER A 107 22.31 27.20 25.57
N ASP A 108 21.59 28.32 25.65
CA ASP A 108 20.79 28.84 24.53
C ASP A 108 21.60 29.00 23.23
N GLU A 109 22.89 29.34 23.34
CA GLU A 109 23.78 29.48 22.19
C GLU A 109 24.05 28.13 21.51
N GLN A 110 24.36 27.09 22.29
CA GLN A 110 24.53 25.73 21.77
C GLN A 110 23.25 25.18 21.18
N LEU A 111 22.09 25.50 21.77
CA LEU A 111 20.80 25.09 21.22
C LEU A 111 20.56 25.73 19.85
N ARG A 112 20.90 27.01 19.72
CA ARG A 112 20.73 27.78 18.49
C ARG A 112 21.67 27.30 17.38
N GLU A 113 22.93 27.02 17.69
CA GLU A 113 23.87 26.41 16.75
C GLU A 113 23.42 25.01 16.31
N ASN A 114 22.97 24.16 17.24
CA ASN A 114 22.44 22.83 16.92
C ASN A 114 21.18 22.90 16.04
N LEU A 115 20.28 23.85 16.30
CA LEU A 115 19.11 24.08 15.47
C LEU A 115 19.49 24.55 14.06
N LEU A 116 20.44 25.49 13.97
CA LEU A 116 20.90 26.01 12.69
C LEU A 116 21.60 24.94 11.86
N ALA A 117 22.49 24.15 12.47
CA ALA A 117 23.16 23.02 11.81
C ALA A 117 22.14 22.01 11.30
N ARG A 118 21.14 21.63 12.13
CA ARG A 118 20.05 20.73 11.71
C ARG A 118 19.19 21.29 10.59
N LEU A 119 18.93 22.59 10.58
CA LEU A 119 18.18 23.25 9.50
C LEU A 119 18.98 23.29 8.21
N ILE A 120 20.28 23.56 8.28
CA ILE A 120 21.20 23.52 7.15
C ILE A 120 21.29 22.11 6.60
N ASP A 121 21.51 21.11 7.45
CA ASP A 121 21.53 19.70 7.06
C ASP A 121 20.19 19.27 6.47
N ALA A 122 19.05 19.70 7.02
CA ALA A 122 17.73 19.40 6.43
C ALA A 122 17.46 20.10 5.10
N LYS A 123 18.09 21.24 4.84
CA LYS A 123 17.98 21.97 3.58
C LYS A 123 18.93 21.43 2.50
N LEU A 124 20.13 21.01 2.91
CA LEU A 124 21.18 20.54 2.01
C LEU A 124 21.09 19.04 1.76
N MET A 125 20.78 18.26 2.78
CA MET A 125 20.55 16.82 2.68
C MET A 125 19.08 16.59 2.38
N GLY A 126 18.79 16.13 1.16
CA GLY A 126 17.45 15.65 0.84
C GLY A 126 16.98 14.59 1.85
N PRO A 127 15.67 14.31 1.95
CA PRO A 127 15.12 13.36 2.92
C PRO A 127 15.78 11.97 2.93
N GLY A 128 16.46 11.57 1.85
CA GLY A 128 17.23 10.34 1.76
C GLY A 128 18.60 10.39 2.43
N LEU A 129 19.35 11.48 2.23
CA LEU A 129 20.68 11.65 2.81
C LEU A 129 20.62 11.79 4.33
N GLN A 130 19.54 12.35 4.89
CA GLN A 130 19.37 12.44 6.35
C GLN A 130 19.35 11.08 7.06
N VAL A 131 18.90 10.01 6.39
CA VAL A 131 18.92 8.65 6.95
C VAL A 131 20.30 8.01 6.77
N GLY A 132 21.02 8.39 5.71
CA GLY A 132 22.35 7.88 5.39
C GLY A 132 23.46 8.38 6.33
N PHE A 133 23.28 9.45 7.10
CA PHE A 133 24.31 9.94 8.04
C PHE A 133 24.04 9.62 9.51
N ASN A 134 22.80 9.30 9.89
CA ASN A 134 22.43 8.87 11.24
C ASN A 134 22.00 7.40 11.22
N HIS A 135 23.00 6.50 11.24
CA HIS A 135 22.78 5.05 11.26
C HIS A 135 22.37 4.49 12.62
N ASP A 136 22.18 5.34 13.64
CA ASP A 136 21.78 4.87 14.96
C ASP A 136 20.25 4.87 15.11
N PRO A 137 19.61 3.68 15.12
CA PRO A 137 18.15 3.60 15.12
C PRO A 137 17.51 4.12 16.41
N GLU A 138 18.25 4.21 17.52
CA GLU A 138 17.75 4.75 18.79
C GLU A 138 17.48 6.26 18.74
N GLY A 139 18.19 6.99 17.88
CA GLY A 139 18.01 8.43 17.67
C GLY A 139 17.01 8.79 16.56
N LEU A 140 16.47 7.80 15.85
CA LEU A 140 15.55 8.02 14.75
C LEU A 140 14.09 8.05 15.24
N PRO A 141 13.25 8.97 14.72
CA PRO A 141 11.84 9.02 15.08
C PRO A 141 11.12 7.74 14.63
N GLU A 142 10.07 7.36 15.38
CA GLU A 142 9.29 6.15 15.09
C GLU A 142 8.64 6.23 13.69
N ARG A 143 8.96 5.26 12.84
CA ARG A 143 8.40 5.10 11.50
C ARG A 143 7.41 3.96 11.46
N LYS A 144 6.23 4.25 10.91
CA LYS A 144 5.16 3.27 10.75
C LYS A 144 5.25 2.63 9.37
N LEU A 145 5.57 1.34 9.35
CA LEU A 145 5.61 0.49 8.17
C LEU A 145 4.19 0.03 7.79
N PRO A 146 3.94 -0.26 6.50
CA PRO A 146 2.70 -0.91 6.05
C PRO A 146 2.39 -2.16 6.87
N HIS A 147 1.13 -2.58 6.94
CA HIS A 147 0.73 -3.78 7.68
C HIS A 147 1.54 -5.01 7.20
N GLY A 148 2.04 -5.81 8.15
CA GLY A 148 2.86 -6.96 7.81
C GLY A 148 3.72 -7.41 8.98
N ASN A 149 4.75 -8.16 8.65
CA ASN A 149 5.79 -8.60 9.56
C ASN A 149 7.14 -8.51 8.85
N PHE A 150 8.23 -8.74 9.58
CA PHE A 150 9.58 -8.71 9.02
C PHE A 150 9.81 -9.76 7.92
N ALA A 151 9.05 -10.86 7.88
CA ALA A 151 9.15 -11.83 6.78
C ALA A 151 8.59 -11.26 5.47
N THR A 152 7.43 -10.60 5.51
CA THR A 152 6.90 -9.88 4.35
C THR A 152 7.83 -8.75 3.92
N LEU A 153 8.42 -8.03 4.89
CA LEU A 153 9.40 -6.98 4.60
C LEU A 153 10.65 -7.55 3.91
N TYR A 154 11.11 -8.74 4.30
CA TYR A 154 12.23 -9.42 3.64
C TYR A 154 11.91 -9.76 2.18
N ILE A 155 10.72 -10.26 1.87
CA ILE A 155 10.30 -10.54 0.49
C ILE A 155 10.28 -9.24 -0.34
N MET A 156 9.84 -8.12 0.24
CA MET A 156 9.88 -6.82 -0.43
C MET A 156 11.31 -6.36 -0.68
N TYR A 157 12.21 -6.58 0.29
CA TYR A 157 13.63 -6.31 0.15
C TYR A 157 14.28 -7.15 -0.96
N GLU A 158 14.02 -8.47 -1.01
CA GLU A 158 14.49 -9.33 -2.10
C GLU A 158 13.98 -8.87 -3.46
N SER A 159 12.69 -8.48 -3.53
CA SER A 159 12.09 -7.95 -4.76
C SER A 159 12.74 -6.64 -5.21
N PHE A 160 13.11 -5.78 -4.25
CA PHE A 160 13.85 -4.54 -4.51
C PHE A 160 15.25 -4.83 -5.05
N CYS A 161 16.04 -5.68 -4.38
CA CYS A 161 17.38 -6.05 -4.85
C CYS A 161 17.34 -6.68 -6.24
N LYS A 162 16.37 -7.58 -6.49
CA LYS A 162 16.17 -8.19 -7.81
C LYS A 162 15.87 -7.16 -8.89
N ALA A 163 15.06 -6.14 -8.60
CA ALA A 163 14.76 -5.07 -9.53
C ALA A 163 15.95 -4.13 -9.77
N ALA A 164 16.81 -3.95 -8.77
CA ALA A 164 18.05 -3.18 -8.86
C ALA A 164 19.21 -3.94 -9.51
N GLY A 165 19.10 -5.27 -9.70
CA GLY A 165 20.19 -6.11 -10.17
C GLY A 165 21.26 -6.41 -9.09
N GLU A 166 20.87 -6.30 -7.82
CA GLU A 166 21.73 -6.50 -6.66
C GLU A 166 21.48 -7.86 -5.99
N GLU A 167 22.52 -8.42 -5.37
CA GLU A 167 22.39 -9.63 -4.57
C GLU A 167 21.82 -9.29 -3.18
N PRO A 168 20.66 -9.84 -2.79
CA PRO A 168 20.08 -9.57 -1.49
C PRO A 168 20.92 -10.19 -0.37
N ALA A 169 21.01 -9.49 0.77
CA ALA A 169 21.59 -10.04 1.98
C ALA A 169 20.86 -11.31 2.41
N SER A 170 21.61 -12.24 3.01
CA SER A 170 21.02 -13.47 3.55
C SER A 170 19.94 -13.15 4.58
N ARG A 171 18.94 -14.03 4.65
CA ARG A 171 17.80 -13.91 5.57
C ARG A 171 18.26 -13.64 7.01
N THR A 172 19.27 -14.37 7.49
CA THR A 172 19.81 -14.20 8.85
C THR A 172 20.35 -12.79 9.10
N VAL A 173 21.14 -12.26 8.17
CA VAL A 173 21.69 -10.91 8.26
C VAL A 173 20.57 -9.87 8.30
N PHE A 174 19.57 -10.03 7.41
CA PHE A 174 18.41 -9.15 7.39
C PHE A 174 17.68 -9.08 8.75
N TYR A 175 17.40 -10.22 9.37
CA TYR A 175 16.71 -10.23 10.68
C TYR A 175 17.57 -9.69 11.82
N GLN A 176 18.89 -9.91 11.79
CA GLN A 176 19.79 -9.34 12.79
C GLN A 176 19.75 -7.81 12.74
N VAL A 177 19.83 -7.23 11.53
CA VAL A 177 19.71 -5.78 11.38
C VAL A 177 18.30 -5.32 11.70
N GLY A 178 17.26 -6.00 11.20
CA GLY A 178 15.86 -5.69 11.51
C GLY A 178 15.56 -5.67 13.01
N LYS A 179 16.22 -6.51 13.82
CA LYS A 179 16.10 -6.49 15.29
C LYS A 179 16.66 -5.20 15.89
N ARG A 180 17.81 -4.72 15.41
CA ARG A 180 18.40 -3.44 15.84
C ARG A 180 17.49 -2.27 15.49
N TRP A 181 16.87 -2.30 14.32
CA TRP A 181 15.97 -1.25 13.83
C TRP A 181 14.55 -1.30 14.42
N LYS A 182 14.20 -2.33 15.19
CA LYS A 182 12.86 -2.50 15.76
C LYS A 182 12.46 -1.37 16.74
N VAL A 183 13.43 -0.62 17.26
CA VAL A 183 13.19 0.53 18.16
C VAL A 183 12.47 1.68 17.45
N CYS A 184 12.77 1.91 16.18
CA CYS A 184 12.18 2.99 15.37
C CYS A 184 11.27 2.47 14.26
N LEU A 185 11.07 1.15 14.12
CA LEU A 185 10.18 0.56 13.13
C LEU A 185 8.96 -0.08 13.79
N ARG A 186 7.76 0.40 13.46
CA ARG A 186 6.49 -0.22 13.86
C ARG A 186 5.66 -0.62 12.65
N PHE A 187 5.25 -1.87 12.56
CA PHE A 187 4.20 -2.24 11.62
C PHE A 187 2.88 -1.63 12.09
N HIS A 188 2.13 -1.01 11.18
CA HIS A 188 0.74 -0.68 11.47
C HIS A 188 0.00 -1.93 11.96
N LYS A 189 -0.82 -1.77 13.00
CA LYS A 189 -1.80 -2.79 13.37
C LYS A 189 -2.51 -3.22 12.09
N PRO A 190 -2.80 -4.54 11.89
CA PRO A 190 -3.53 -5.01 10.73
C PRO A 190 -4.76 -4.14 10.55
N SER A 191 -4.68 -3.22 9.58
CA SER A 191 -5.78 -2.32 9.33
C SER A 191 -6.83 -3.17 8.65
N VAL A 192 -8.10 -2.86 8.89
CA VAL A 192 -9.21 -3.47 8.16
C VAL A 192 -9.21 -3.01 6.69
N HIS A 193 -8.14 -2.35 6.21
CA HIS A 193 -7.99 -2.01 4.81
C HIS A 193 -7.95 -3.31 4.02
N SER A 194 -8.82 -3.37 3.02
CA SER A 194 -8.97 -4.50 2.14
C SER A 194 -7.63 -4.81 1.50
N LYS A 195 -7.14 -6.04 1.69
CA LYS A 195 -6.12 -6.59 0.79
C LYS A 195 -6.65 -6.39 -0.63
N CYS A 196 -5.78 -5.93 -1.53
CA CYS A 196 -6.15 -5.77 -2.91
C CYS A 196 -6.76 -7.09 -3.44
N TRP A 197 -7.81 -7.01 -4.26
CA TRP A 197 -8.51 -8.20 -4.72
C TRP A 197 -7.55 -9.18 -5.42
N THR A 198 -6.66 -8.67 -6.29
CA THR A 198 -5.61 -9.44 -6.96
C THR A 198 -4.71 -10.20 -5.98
N CYS A 199 -4.25 -9.53 -4.93
CA CYS A 199 -3.40 -10.09 -3.88
C CYS A 199 -4.11 -11.24 -3.16
N SER A 200 -5.40 -11.07 -2.86
CA SER A 200 -6.22 -12.10 -2.22
C SER A 200 -6.44 -13.29 -3.14
N THR A 201 -6.75 -13.04 -4.41
CA THR A 201 -6.98 -14.07 -5.43
C THR A 201 -5.72 -14.89 -5.69
N LEU A 202 -4.57 -14.24 -5.93
CA LEU A 202 -3.30 -14.93 -6.16
C LEU A 202 -2.87 -15.77 -4.97
N LYS A 203 -2.96 -15.23 -3.74
CA LYS A 203 -2.65 -16.02 -2.53
C LYS A 203 -3.57 -17.23 -2.36
N ALA A 204 -4.87 -17.08 -2.66
CA ALA A 204 -5.79 -18.20 -2.62
C ALA A 204 -5.45 -19.24 -3.70
N ARG A 205 -5.07 -18.83 -4.91
CA ARG A 205 -4.65 -19.75 -5.97
C ARG A 205 -3.36 -20.49 -5.60
N ILE A 206 -2.36 -19.79 -5.07
CA ILE A 206 -1.10 -20.39 -4.59
C ILE A 206 -1.40 -21.47 -3.53
N ALA A 207 -2.26 -21.16 -2.56
CA ALA A 207 -2.62 -22.10 -1.50
C ALA A 207 -3.40 -23.34 -1.99
N ASN A 208 -4.06 -23.26 -3.15
CA ASN A 208 -4.82 -24.35 -3.76
C ASN A 208 -4.11 -24.98 -4.97
N ALA A 209 -2.87 -24.57 -5.28
CA ALA A 209 -2.10 -25.13 -6.38
C ALA A 209 -1.71 -26.58 -6.04
N ILE A 210 -2.02 -27.50 -6.95
CA ILE A 210 -1.71 -28.93 -6.79
C ILE A 210 -0.28 -29.22 -7.26
N ASP A 211 0.13 -28.60 -8.37
CA ASP A 211 1.43 -28.80 -8.98
C ASP A 211 2.44 -27.71 -8.61
N PHE A 212 3.72 -28.09 -8.52
CA PHE A 212 4.82 -27.21 -8.19
C PHE A 212 5.08 -26.16 -9.27
N GLN A 213 4.89 -26.49 -10.55
CA GLN A 213 5.08 -25.51 -11.63
C GLN A 213 4.03 -24.40 -11.55
N GLU A 214 2.76 -24.75 -11.31
CA GLU A 214 1.68 -23.77 -11.13
C GLU A 214 1.91 -22.93 -9.87
N HIS A 215 2.35 -23.54 -8.76
CA HIS A 215 2.70 -22.78 -7.56
C HIS A 215 3.79 -21.74 -7.82
N THR A 216 4.87 -22.13 -8.51
CA THR A 216 5.97 -21.23 -8.88
C THR A 216 5.48 -20.09 -9.78
N ARG A 217 4.72 -20.42 -10.83
CA ARG A 217 4.16 -19.44 -11.76
C ARG A 217 3.27 -18.40 -11.06
N LEU A 218 2.39 -18.84 -10.16
CA LEU A 218 1.52 -17.96 -9.38
C LEU A 218 2.29 -17.10 -8.36
N ALA A 219 3.37 -17.64 -7.79
CA ALA A 219 4.25 -16.88 -6.92
C ALA A 219 4.96 -15.76 -7.70
N ASP A 220 5.43 -16.03 -8.91
CA ASP A 220 6.02 -15.03 -9.80
C ASP A 220 5.00 -13.94 -10.19
N GLU A 221 3.76 -14.30 -10.52
CA GLU A 221 2.68 -13.33 -10.76
C GLU A 221 2.44 -12.42 -9.54
N LEU A 222 2.46 -12.98 -8.33
CA LEU A 222 2.29 -12.23 -7.10
C LEU A 222 3.46 -11.27 -6.85
N LEU A 223 4.69 -11.72 -7.08
CA LEU A 223 5.88 -10.87 -6.97
C LEU A 223 5.84 -9.74 -7.99
N PHE A 224 5.52 -10.04 -9.25
CA PHE A 224 5.33 -9.04 -10.30
C PHE A 224 4.29 -7.99 -9.90
N HIS A 225 3.15 -8.43 -9.35
CA HIS A 225 2.11 -7.50 -8.87
C HIS A 225 2.64 -6.59 -7.75
N TYR A 226 3.43 -7.10 -6.81
CA TYR A 226 4.03 -6.27 -5.77
C TYR A 226 5.04 -5.26 -6.34
N SER A 227 5.87 -5.67 -7.30
CA SER A 227 6.79 -4.77 -8.00
C SER A 227 6.02 -3.64 -8.69
N GLN A 228 4.90 -3.94 -9.35
CA GLN A 228 4.04 -2.91 -9.95
C GLN A 228 3.49 -1.95 -8.90
N GLN A 229 2.89 -2.46 -7.82
CA GLN A 229 2.36 -1.60 -6.76
C GLN A 229 3.45 -0.72 -6.12
N TRP A 230 4.70 -1.19 -6.07
CA TRP A 230 5.82 -0.40 -5.55
C TRP A 230 6.21 0.72 -6.53
N LYS A 231 6.28 0.43 -7.84
CA LYS A 231 6.50 1.45 -8.88
C LYS A 231 5.41 2.53 -8.86
N ASP A 232 4.14 2.14 -8.78
CA ASP A 232 3.02 3.08 -8.71
C ASP A 232 3.15 4.00 -7.49
N ARG A 233 3.55 3.45 -6.33
CA ARG A 233 3.79 4.25 -5.12
C ARG A 233 4.93 5.24 -5.31
N GLN A 234 6.04 4.86 -5.94
CA GLN A 234 7.15 5.78 -6.20
C GLN A 234 6.72 6.96 -7.07
N VAL A 235 6.02 6.69 -8.18
CA VAL A 235 5.51 7.73 -9.07
C VAL A 235 4.59 8.68 -8.30
N TYR A 236 3.67 8.14 -7.50
CA TYR A 236 2.81 8.94 -6.63
C TYR A 236 3.61 9.81 -5.63
N TRP A 237 4.63 9.26 -4.96
CA TRP A 237 5.44 10.01 -4.00
C TRP A 237 6.23 11.13 -4.65
N LEU A 238 6.81 10.88 -5.81
CA LEU A 238 7.53 11.88 -6.60
C LEU A 238 6.58 13.02 -7.01
N ALA A 239 5.42 12.67 -7.59
CA ALA A 239 4.39 13.61 -7.99
C ALA A 239 3.83 14.40 -6.80
N ARG A 240 3.67 13.76 -5.63
CA ARG A 240 3.25 14.40 -4.39
C ARG A 240 4.29 15.41 -3.89
N SER A 241 5.58 15.06 -3.97
CA SER A 241 6.66 15.97 -3.57
C SER A 241 6.66 17.22 -4.45
N ARG A 242 6.68 17.02 -5.78
CA ARG A 242 6.64 18.09 -6.79
C ARG A 242 5.42 19.00 -6.66
N SER A 243 4.23 18.43 -6.50
CA SER A 243 2.99 19.16 -6.25
C SER A 243 3.06 20.09 -5.02
N ARG A 244 3.87 19.76 -4.01
CA ARG A 244 4.03 20.59 -2.80
C ARG A 244 5.09 21.68 -2.97
N THR A 245 6.19 21.38 -3.66
CA THR A 245 7.35 22.28 -3.77
C THR A 245 7.24 23.23 -4.94
N GLU A 246 6.90 22.72 -6.13
CA GLU A 246 6.90 23.48 -7.38
C GLU A 246 5.52 24.07 -7.69
N ARG A 247 4.44 23.40 -7.26
CA ARG A 247 3.04 23.80 -7.50
C ARG A 247 2.70 23.96 -9.00
N ASP A 248 3.46 23.33 -9.87
CA ASP A 248 3.29 23.30 -11.32
C ASP A 248 2.41 22.12 -11.79
N MET A 249 2.29 21.09 -10.94
CA MET A 249 1.38 19.97 -11.12
C MET A 249 0.48 19.77 -9.89
N MET A 250 -0.68 19.15 -10.10
CA MET A 250 -1.60 18.76 -9.03
C MET A 250 -1.61 17.24 -8.87
N THR A 251 -1.22 16.75 -7.69
CA THR A 251 -1.33 15.34 -7.32
C THR A 251 -2.46 15.14 -6.32
N MET A 252 -3.44 14.31 -6.64
CA MET A 252 -4.57 14.02 -5.76
C MET A 252 -4.81 12.53 -5.54
N ILE A 253 -5.22 12.18 -4.32
CA ILE A 253 -5.81 10.87 -4.00
C ILE A 253 -7.30 11.04 -3.80
N ILE A 254 -8.09 10.21 -4.47
CA ILE A 254 -9.54 10.13 -4.26
C ILE A 254 -9.85 8.76 -3.65
N ASP A 255 -10.41 8.76 -2.45
CA ASP A 255 -10.85 7.53 -1.77
C ASP A 255 -12.28 7.69 -1.25
N SER A 256 -13.07 6.62 -1.34
CA SER A 256 -14.45 6.61 -0.85
C SER A 256 -14.57 5.74 0.39
N PHE A 257 -15.28 6.23 1.39
CA PHE A 257 -15.60 5.45 2.58
C PHE A 257 -16.37 4.18 2.22
N ASP A 258 -16.01 3.07 2.86
CA ASP A 258 -16.79 1.83 2.78
C ASP A 258 -18.27 2.12 3.05
N HIS A 259 -19.14 1.76 2.08
CA HIS A 259 -20.58 2.02 2.18
C HIS A 259 -21.19 1.53 3.49
N CYS A 260 -20.68 0.41 4.04
CA CYS A 260 -21.17 -0.17 5.29
C CYS A 260 -20.94 0.74 6.52
N LYS A 261 -19.92 1.61 6.49
CA LYS A 261 -19.63 2.56 7.58
C LYS A 261 -20.64 3.70 7.63
N LEU A 262 -21.27 4.02 6.51
CA LEU A 262 -22.17 5.17 6.34
C LEU A 262 -23.63 4.78 6.06
N MET A 263 -23.98 3.50 6.25
CA MET A 263 -25.38 3.06 6.13
C MET A 263 -26.21 3.54 7.32
N LEU A 264 -27.30 4.27 7.02
CA LEU A 264 -28.27 4.75 7.99
C LEU A 264 -29.63 4.01 7.84
N PRO A 265 -30.35 3.73 8.94
CA PRO A 265 -29.96 3.99 10.33
C PRO A 265 -28.83 3.07 10.81
N ARG A 266 -28.06 3.52 11.83
CA ARG A 266 -27.12 2.66 12.56
C ARG A 266 -27.90 1.95 13.67
N PHE A 267 -27.75 0.63 13.75
CA PHE A 267 -28.42 -0.14 14.80
C PHE A 267 -27.78 0.12 16.18
N PRO A 268 -28.58 0.16 17.25
CA PRO A 268 -28.06 0.28 18.60
C PRO A 268 -27.07 -0.85 18.90
N ASN A 269 -26.03 -0.53 19.66
CA ASN A 269 -24.94 -1.46 20.04
C ASN A 269 -24.16 -2.06 18.86
N ARG A 270 -24.25 -1.47 17.65
CA ARG A 270 -23.59 -1.97 16.43
C ARG A 270 -23.91 -3.43 16.10
N ARG A 271 -25.01 -3.99 16.63
CA ARG A 271 -25.45 -5.34 16.33
C ARG A 271 -26.44 -5.32 15.17
N SER A 272 -26.21 -6.14 14.16
CA SER A 272 -27.22 -6.40 13.13
C SER A 272 -28.48 -6.99 13.80
N PRO A 273 -29.66 -6.41 13.58
CA PRO A 273 -30.90 -6.97 14.10
C PRO A 273 -31.18 -8.33 13.46
N LYS A 274 -32.15 -9.06 14.03
CA LYS A 274 -32.65 -10.33 13.45
C LYS A 274 -33.14 -10.10 12.01
N SER A 275 -32.98 -11.09 11.13
CA SER A 275 -33.12 -10.88 9.66
C SER A 275 -34.48 -10.28 9.26
N SER A 276 -35.58 -10.66 9.91
CA SER A 276 -36.91 -10.10 9.64
C SER A 276 -36.99 -8.57 9.80
N VAL A 277 -36.31 -8.01 10.81
CA VAL A 277 -36.25 -6.55 11.04
C VAL A 277 -35.25 -5.91 10.08
N TYR A 278 -34.14 -6.61 9.79
CA TYR A 278 -33.13 -6.12 8.85
C TYR A 278 -33.68 -5.94 7.43
N GLU A 279 -34.46 -6.91 6.94
CA GLU A 279 -35.07 -6.92 5.60
C GLU A 279 -36.16 -5.85 5.43
N THR A 280 -36.87 -5.53 6.51
CA THR A 280 -37.95 -4.54 6.49
C THR A 280 -37.41 -3.10 6.44
N ILE A 281 -36.23 -2.85 7.00
CA ILE A 281 -35.66 -1.50 7.09
C ILE A 281 -34.89 -1.17 5.81
N LYS A 282 -35.47 -0.29 4.98
CA LYS A 282 -34.75 0.31 3.85
C LYS A 282 -33.62 1.20 4.37
N ARG A 283 -32.39 0.74 4.20
CA ARG A 283 -31.20 1.51 4.59
C ARG A 283 -30.80 2.44 3.46
N THR A 284 -30.61 3.72 3.79
CA THR A 284 -30.02 4.67 2.87
C THR A 284 -28.51 4.51 2.94
N SER A 285 -27.90 4.21 1.79
CA SER A 285 -26.45 4.22 1.67
C SER A 285 -26.00 5.62 1.25
N MET A 286 -25.17 6.23 2.08
CA MET A 286 -24.44 7.45 1.75
C MET A 286 -23.02 7.04 1.36
N THR A 287 -22.48 7.67 0.31
CA THR A 287 -21.08 7.52 -0.08
C THR A 287 -20.37 8.83 0.24
N LEU A 288 -19.40 8.79 1.14
CA LEU A 288 -18.51 9.92 1.41
C LEU A 288 -17.21 9.67 0.66
N THR A 289 -16.89 10.54 -0.27
CA THR A 289 -15.63 10.51 -1.01
C THR A 289 -14.74 11.64 -0.48
N CYS A 290 -13.49 11.33 -0.18
CA CYS A 290 -12.46 12.29 0.21
C CYS A 290 -11.47 12.44 -0.95
N ALA A 291 -11.20 13.66 -1.37
CA ALA A 291 -10.07 13.97 -2.25
C ALA A 291 -9.01 14.75 -1.48
N ILE A 292 -7.79 14.22 -1.42
CA ILE A 292 -6.63 14.88 -0.83
C ILE A 292 -5.80 15.44 -1.99
N CYS A 293 -5.81 16.75 -2.18
CA CYS A 293 -5.02 17.45 -3.20
C CYS A 293 -3.73 17.96 -2.55
N HIS A 294 -2.61 17.28 -2.79
CA HIS A 294 -1.36 17.53 -2.08
C HIS A 294 -0.79 18.94 -2.35
N GLY A 295 -0.67 19.75 -1.30
CA GLY A 295 -0.22 21.13 -1.41
C GLY A 295 -1.35 22.14 -1.62
N TRP A 296 -2.60 21.67 -1.77
CA TRP A 296 -3.76 22.51 -2.05
C TRP A 296 -4.83 22.43 -0.96
N GLY A 297 -5.27 21.23 -0.59
CA GLY A 297 -6.36 21.07 0.38
C GLY A 297 -6.92 19.65 0.46
N ILE A 298 -7.93 19.48 1.32
CA ILE A 298 -8.68 18.23 1.50
C ILE A 298 -10.15 18.54 1.26
N TYR A 299 -10.79 17.80 0.36
CA TYR A 299 -12.17 18.02 -0.07
C TYR A 299 -13.02 16.79 0.25
N PHE A 300 -14.23 17.01 0.76
CA PHE A 300 -15.19 15.95 1.05
C PHE A 300 -16.43 16.09 0.18
N PHE A 301 -16.80 15.02 -0.50
CA PHE A 301 -17.97 14.93 -1.38
C PHE A 301 -18.95 13.91 -0.82
N TRP A 302 -20.24 14.29 -0.80
CA TRP A 302 -21.31 13.41 -0.35
C TRP A 302 -22.16 13.03 -1.55
N LEU A 303 -22.23 11.73 -1.84
CA LEU A 303 -23.10 11.18 -2.86
C LEU A 303 -24.22 10.39 -2.18
N MET A 304 -25.43 10.92 -2.27
CA MET A 304 -26.64 10.19 -1.89
C MET A 304 -27.10 9.38 -3.09
N LYS A 305 -27.17 8.06 -2.94
CA LYS A 305 -27.77 7.20 -3.97
C LYS A 305 -29.27 7.49 -3.97
N ALA A 306 -29.75 8.24 -4.96
CA ALA A 306 -31.17 8.51 -5.12
C ALA A 306 -31.88 7.16 -5.25
N SER A 307 -32.83 6.89 -4.34
CA SER A 307 -33.77 5.78 -4.52
C SER A 307 -34.51 6.02 -5.83
N HIS A 308 -34.67 4.97 -6.64
CA HIS A 308 -35.08 4.94 -8.05
C HIS A 308 -36.45 5.59 -8.40
N LYS A 309 -37.02 6.47 -7.56
CA LYS A 309 -38.38 7.03 -7.67
C LYS A 309 -38.46 8.56 -7.52
N GLY A 310 -37.52 9.35 -8.04
CA GLY A 310 -37.69 10.82 -8.05
C GLY A 310 -36.51 11.62 -8.61
N PRO A 311 -36.75 12.89 -9.01
CA PRO A 311 -35.83 13.68 -9.83
C PRO A 311 -34.49 13.94 -9.14
N THR A 312 -33.43 13.79 -9.93
CA THR A 312 -32.01 13.88 -9.60
C THR A 312 -31.67 15.21 -8.91
N GLY A 313 -31.34 15.13 -7.62
CA GLY A 313 -30.82 16.27 -6.86
C GLY A 313 -29.43 16.68 -7.37
N ARG A 314 -29.29 17.95 -7.74
CA ARG A 314 -28.04 18.58 -8.20
C ARG A 314 -27.06 18.69 -7.02
N LEU A 315 -25.83 18.21 -7.19
CA LEU A 315 -24.76 18.33 -6.20
C LEU A 315 -24.42 19.82 -6.00
N LYS A 316 -24.47 20.33 -4.77
CA LYS A 316 -23.91 21.64 -4.41
C LYS A 316 -22.55 21.43 -3.78
N LEU A 317 -21.50 21.92 -4.45
CA LEU A 317 -20.15 22.00 -3.89
C LEU A 317 -20.11 23.15 -2.87
N HIS A 318 -19.75 22.84 -1.63
CA HIS A 318 -19.27 23.84 -0.69
C HIS A 318 -17.75 23.76 -0.67
N LEU A 319 -17.12 24.74 -1.30
CA LEU A 319 -15.71 25.05 -1.13
C LEU A 319 -15.62 25.88 0.17
N GLY A 320 -14.99 25.31 1.19
CA GLY A 320 -14.58 26.00 2.40
C GLY A 320 -13.11 26.36 2.35
#